data_AF-A0A966NN16-F1
#
_entry.id   AF-A0A966NN16-F1
#
_cell.length_a   1.000
_cell.length_b   1.000
_cell.length_c   1.000
_cell.angle_alpha   90.00
_cell.angle_beta   90.00
_cell.angle_gamma   90.00
#
_symmetry.space_group_name_H-M   'P 1'
#
loop_
_entity.id
_entity.type
_entity.pdbx_description
1 polymer ?
#
loop_
_entity_poly.entity_id
_entity_poly.type
_entity_poly.pdbx_seq_one_letter_code
_entity_poly.pdbx_strand_id
1 'polypeptide(L)'
;MSSSALFRVSAAISVAAALIISSCGGGGAADSESSAATQAESNEQATSGGSDDNGAPANSGKLSESDLGTPCATDGEKASIPNGTGICAADASGALVWQKMGPDGSPMGSGSDGGMGNGMSGSGQSNEPEYFTGDWGVATSKPREPKCTSATPLTVLPTPTNQIDFIWPLGYSQPGSHALPVPHHNVHVPRETSIDENKVERRTRLIDPVLSPGDATLVGLARNIYTTKNTSGGSATYEEYMLSLHICDSLYVVINHLDLVPESWLEAVKGSEVREECNAGQDGAEVCMWANLSVPVKAGERIGRSSGRAHGWDIGATDASRPMEHRIDPSAFTGRWAMATCVFDLFTPELKAQLSAKINPKNTCGRVDHDYPNTLSGVWLAVGKRDWAAIEDLHIA
;
A
#
# COMPACT_ATOMS: atom_id res chain seq x y z
N MET A 1 16.42 30.18 -62.68
CA MET A 1 16.03 31.41 -61.96
C MET A 1 15.85 31.02 -60.49
N SER A 2 16.91 30.83 -59.70
CA SER A 2 17.73 31.85 -59.02
C SER A 2 16.89 32.83 -58.21
N SER A 3 16.76 32.59 -56.90
CA SER A 3 17.18 33.58 -55.90
C SER A 3 17.30 32.95 -54.51
N SER A 4 18.50 33.03 -53.96
CA SER A 4 18.89 32.75 -52.58
C SER A 4 18.62 33.97 -51.70
N ALA A 5 18.34 33.76 -50.40
CA ALA A 5 18.70 34.65 -49.29
C ALA A 5 18.43 33.91 -47.96
N LEU A 6 19.44 33.44 -47.22
CA LEU A 6 20.29 34.16 -46.24
C LEU A 6 19.69 34.26 -44.83
N PHE A 7 20.18 33.33 -43.99
CA PHE A 7 20.63 33.45 -42.60
C PHE A 7 20.18 34.66 -41.76
N ARG A 8 19.58 34.36 -40.59
CA ARG A 8 19.97 35.00 -39.32
C ARG A 8 20.00 33.98 -38.18
N VAL A 9 21.19 33.87 -37.59
CA VAL A 9 21.52 33.26 -36.30
C VAL A 9 21.34 34.32 -35.21
N SER A 10 20.66 33.98 -34.12
CA SER A 10 20.75 34.64 -32.80
C SER A 10 20.29 33.61 -31.77
N ALA A 11 21.20 33.00 -31.02
CA ALA A 11 21.80 33.49 -29.78
C ALA A 11 21.20 32.69 -28.60
N ALA A 12 21.94 31.66 -28.19
CA ALA A 12 21.68 30.87 -27.00
C ALA A 12 21.90 31.73 -25.75
N ILE A 13 20.90 31.76 -24.86
CA ILE A 13 21.07 32.24 -23.49
C ILE A 13 21.20 31.01 -22.60
N SER A 14 22.43 30.72 -22.19
CA SER A 14 22.73 29.75 -21.13
C SER A 14 22.59 30.46 -19.78
N VAL A 15 21.61 30.07 -18.98
CA VAL A 15 21.56 30.46 -17.56
C VAL A 15 22.18 29.31 -16.76
N ALA A 16 23.41 29.55 -16.30
CA ALA A 16 24.07 28.72 -15.31
C ALA A 16 23.48 29.06 -13.93
N ALA A 17 22.80 28.09 -13.31
CA ALA A 17 22.46 28.16 -11.88
C ALA A 17 23.63 27.55 -11.10
N ALA A 18 24.33 28.40 -10.35
CA ALA A 18 25.40 27.99 -9.45
C ALA A 18 24.82 27.34 -8.19
N LEU A 19 25.28 26.13 -7.88
CA LEU A 19 25.17 25.52 -6.55
C LEU A 19 25.95 26.37 -5.53
N ILE A 20 25.29 26.76 -4.45
CA ILE A 20 25.95 27.21 -3.22
C ILE A 20 25.96 26.02 -2.26
N ILE A 21 27.12 25.38 -2.13
CA ILE A 21 27.46 24.47 -1.05
C ILE A 21 27.99 25.34 0.09
N SER A 22 27.23 25.49 1.18
CA SER A 22 27.75 26.02 2.44
C SER A 22 28.15 24.87 3.35
N SER A 23 29.41 24.47 3.23
CA SER A 23 30.12 23.68 4.24
C SER A 23 30.64 24.62 5.33
N CYS A 24 30.19 24.44 6.56
CA CYS A 24 30.90 24.91 7.76
C CYS A 24 31.34 23.69 8.56
N GLY A 25 32.65 23.52 8.65
CA GLY A 25 33.31 22.59 9.56
C GLY A 25 33.71 23.25 10.88
N GLY A 26 34.24 22.40 11.76
CA GLY A 26 34.86 22.74 13.05
C GLY A 26 34.25 21.86 14.14
N GLY A 27 34.95 20.96 14.84
CA GLY A 27 36.38 20.79 15.02
C GLY A 27 36.69 20.84 16.52
N GLY A 28 37.17 19.72 17.07
CA GLY A 28 37.68 19.59 18.44
C GLY A 28 36.77 18.76 19.35
N ALA A 29 37.27 17.97 20.30
CA ALA A 29 38.60 17.44 20.58
C ALA A 29 38.36 16.20 21.46
N ALA A 30 39.33 15.29 21.49
CA ALA A 30 39.34 14.09 22.29
C ALA A 30 39.22 14.39 23.80
N ASP A 31 38.56 13.51 24.54
CA ASP A 31 39.10 13.04 25.82
C ASP A 31 38.66 11.60 26.06
N SER A 32 39.67 10.80 26.37
CA SER A 32 39.65 9.43 26.82
C SER A 32 39.23 9.35 28.28
N GLU A 33 38.38 8.41 28.66
CA GLU A 33 38.53 7.71 29.94
C GLU A 33 37.85 6.34 29.93
N SER A 34 38.68 5.34 30.18
CA SER A 34 38.33 3.97 30.52
C SER A 34 37.74 3.89 31.92
N SER A 35 36.79 2.98 32.19
CA SER A 35 36.99 1.93 33.19
C SER A 35 35.76 1.05 33.43
N ALA A 36 36.09 -0.19 33.82
CA ALA A 36 35.38 -1.08 34.72
C ALA A 36 34.10 -1.76 34.24
N ALA A 37 34.32 -2.97 33.73
CA ALA A 37 33.42 -4.10 33.88
C ALA A 37 33.13 -4.41 35.36
N THR A 38 31.87 -4.74 35.65
CA THR A 38 31.52 -5.53 36.83
C THR A 38 30.54 -6.62 36.39
N GLN A 39 31.04 -7.86 36.41
CA GLN A 39 30.24 -9.08 36.37
C GLN A 39 29.41 -9.16 37.66
N ALA A 40 28.13 -9.50 37.53
CA ALA A 40 27.34 -10.05 38.62
C ALA A 40 26.69 -11.34 38.12
N GLU A 41 27.29 -12.45 38.51
CA GLU A 41 26.71 -13.78 38.47
C GLU A 41 25.58 -13.87 39.49
N SER A 42 24.44 -14.44 39.11
CA SER A 42 23.56 -15.11 40.06
C SER A 42 22.96 -16.35 39.40
N ASN A 43 23.54 -17.50 39.77
CA ASN A 43 22.93 -18.82 39.75
C ASN A 43 21.56 -18.78 40.45
N GLU A 44 20.53 -19.36 39.83
CA GLU A 44 19.51 -20.11 40.57
C GLU A 44 18.80 -21.13 39.66
N GLN A 45 19.37 -22.35 39.72
CA GLN A 45 18.73 -23.63 39.97
C GLN A 45 17.35 -23.96 39.36
N ALA A 46 17.38 -25.00 38.53
CA ALA A 46 16.26 -25.74 37.98
C ALA A 46 15.34 -26.37 39.05
N THR A 47 14.04 -26.33 38.77
CA THR A 47 13.07 -27.32 39.25
C THR A 47 12.33 -27.92 38.06
N SER A 48 12.60 -29.21 37.84
CA SER A 48 11.87 -30.11 36.97
C SER A 48 10.52 -30.47 37.58
N GLY A 49 9.44 -30.29 36.83
CA GLY A 49 8.12 -30.84 37.15
C GLY A 49 7.40 -31.19 35.87
N GLY A 50 7.40 -32.47 35.51
CA GLY A 50 6.64 -32.98 34.37
C GLY A 50 5.14 -33.04 34.69
N SER A 51 4.32 -32.87 33.66
CA SER A 51 2.99 -33.46 33.56
C SER A 51 2.63 -33.54 32.08
N ASP A 52 2.42 -34.78 31.64
CA ASP A 52 1.80 -35.13 30.37
C ASP A 52 0.38 -34.53 30.33
N ASP A 53 0.00 -33.90 29.22
CA ASP A 53 -1.41 -33.86 28.84
C ASP A 53 -1.60 -33.75 27.32
N ASN A 54 -2.41 -34.67 26.82
CA ASN A 54 -2.77 -34.85 25.42
C ASN A 54 -3.91 -33.89 25.03
N GLY A 55 -3.68 -33.12 23.96
CA GLY A 55 -4.70 -32.84 22.93
C GLY A 55 -5.92 -32.01 23.30
N ALA A 56 -5.76 -30.67 23.34
CA ALA A 56 -6.81 -29.68 23.05
C ALA A 56 -6.12 -28.39 22.52
N PRO A 57 -6.76 -27.58 21.65
CA PRO A 57 -6.08 -26.48 20.96
C PRO A 57 -5.68 -25.35 21.92
N ALA A 58 -4.58 -24.68 21.58
CA ALA A 58 -3.80 -23.75 22.38
C ALA A 58 -4.60 -22.73 23.21
N ASN A 59 -4.09 -22.50 24.43
CA ASN A 59 -4.47 -21.43 25.36
C ASN A 59 -4.58 -20.07 24.64
N SER A 60 -5.80 -19.60 24.40
CA SER A 60 -6.03 -18.16 24.15
C SER A 60 -5.90 -17.44 25.49
N GLY A 61 -4.67 -17.08 25.87
CA GLY A 61 -4.42 -16.24 27.04
C GLY A 61 -5.22 -14.94 26.97
N LYS A 62 -5.67 -14.42 28.12
CA LYS A 62 -6.16 -13.04 28.19
C LYS A 62 -4.95 -12.13 28.32
N LEU A 63 -4.84 -11.16 27.43
CA LEU A 63 -3.86 -10.09 27.48
C LEU A 63 -4.55 -8.78 27.88
N SER A 64 -3.77 -7.84 28.37
CA SER A 64 -4.13 -6.44 28.61
C SER A 64 -3.54 -5.55 27.51
N GLU A 65 -4.00 -4.30 27.39
CA GLU A 65 -3.40 -3.35 26.45
C GLU A 65 -1.93 -3.03 26.79
N SER A 66 -1.53 -3.16 28.05
CA SER A 66 -0.14 -3.02 28.47
C SER A 66 0.77 -4.17 28.03
N ASP A 67 0.21 -5.30 27.59
CA ASP A 67 0.99 -6.43 27.07
C ASP A 67 1.33 -6.25 25.58
N LEU A 68 0.79 -5.24 24.90
CA LEU A 68 1.14 -4.93 23.52
C LEU A 68 2.62 -4.49 23.45
N GLY A 69 3.35 -5.03 22.48
CA GLY A 69 4.80 -4.86 22.34
C GLY A 69 5.63 -5.81 23.22
N THR A 70 5.01 -6.63 24.08
CA THR A 70 5.76 -7.66 24.84
C THR A 70 6.06 -8.88 23.97
N PRO A 71 7.18 -9.60 24.21
CA PRO A 71 7.53 -10.79 23.43
C PRO A 71 6.46 -11.88 23.48
N CYS A 72 6.26 -12.55 22.35
CA CYS A 72 5.40 -13.70 22.21
C CYS A 72 6.13 -14.85 21.49
N ALA A 73 5.62 -16.07 21.60
CA ALA A 73 6.36 -17.26 21.21
C ALA A 73 6.11 -17.70 19.76
N THR A 74 4.90 -17.49 19.26
CA THR A 74 4.44 -18.10 18.00
C THR A 74 3.81 -17.06 17.08
N ASP A 75 4.41 -16.83 15.91
CA ASP A 75 3.84 -15.94 14.89
C ASP A 75 2.39 -16.35 14.54
N GLY A 76 1.49 -15.38 14.50
CA GLY A 76 0.06 -15.55 14.30
C GLY A 76 -0.74 -16.05 15.52
N GLU A 77 -0.11 -16.29 16.68
CA GLU A 77 -0.83 -16.62 17.92
C GLU A 77 -1.85 -15.51 18.25
N LYS A 78 -3.05 -15.89 18.70
CA LYS A 78 -4.12 -14.95 19.03
C LYS A 78 -4.48 -15.02 20.52
N ALA A 79 -4.74 -13.87 21.11
CA ALA A 79 -5.16 -13.72 22.49
C ALA A 79 -6.24 -12.63 22.59
N SER A 80 -7.13 -12.70 23.58
CA SER A 80 -8.15 -11.65 23.75
C SER A 80 -7.56 -10.48 24.54
N ILE A 81 -7.80 -9.25 24.09
CA ILE A 81 -7.48 -8.01 24.83
C ILE A 81 -8.75 -7.18 25.04
N PRO A 82 -8.79 -6.20 25.96
CA PRO A 82 -9.89 -5.26 26.05
C PRO A 82 -10.19 -4.60 24.69
N ASN A 83 -11.44 -4.72 24.26
CA ASN A 83 -11.95 -4.19 22.99
C ASN A 83 -11.32 -4.76 21.72
N GLY A 84 -10.58 -5.88 21.75
CA GLY A 84 -9.88 -6.37 20.55
C GLY A 84 -9.29 -7.77 20.67
N THR A 85 -8.46 -8.11 19.68
CA THR A 85 -7.67 -9.36 19.65
C THR A 85 -6.19 -9.00 19.59
N GLY A 86 -5.38 -9.49 20.52
CA GLY A 86 -3.93 -9.49 20.39
C GLY A 86 -3.50 -10.54 19.37
N ILE A 87 -2.60 -10.20 18.45
CA ILE A 87 -1.94 -11.13 17.55
C ILE A 87 -0.43 -11.04 17.73
N CYS A 88 0.23 -12.18 17.85
CA CYS A 88 1.68 -12.26 17.90
C CYS A 88 2.23 -12.09 16.48
N ALA A 89 3.03 -11.05 16.24
CA ALA A 89 3.61 -10.76 14.93
C ALA A 89 4.94 -10.03 15.08
N ALA A 90 5.79 -10.08 14.06
CA ALA A 90 7.12 -9.47 14.09
C ALA A 90 7.07 -7.93 14.22
N ASP A 91 7.90 -7.38 15.11
CA ASP A 91 8.13 -5.95 15.31
C ASP A 91 9.25 -5.41 14.44
N ALA A 92 9.59 -4.11 14.58
CA ALA A 92 10.64 -3.40 13.84
C ALA A 92 12.02 -4.08 13.82
N SER A 93 12.31 -4.87 14.85
CA SER A 93 13.56 -5.61 15.00
C SER A 93 13.49 -7.04 14.46
N GLY A 94 12.32 -7.49 14.04
CA GLY A 94 12.03 -8.89 13.69
C GLY A 94 11.71 -9.77 14.89
N ALA A 95 11.55 -9.18 16.09
CA ALA A 95 11.13 -9.90 17.29
C ALA A 95 9.62 -10.10 17.29
N LEU A 96 9.15 -11.30 17.65
CA LEU A 96 7.72 -11.56 17.77
C LEU A 96 7.18 -10.85 19.03
N VAL A 97 6.21 -9.94 18.84
CA VAL A 97 5.54 -9.23 19.92
C VAL A 97 4.02 -9.22 19.75
N TRP A 98 3.29 -9.00 20.83
CA TRP A 98 1.84 -8.84 20.78
C TRP A 98 1.43 -7.50 20.15
N GLN A 99 0.56 -7.54 19.14
CA GLN A 99 0.01 -6.39 18.44
C GLN A 99 -1.52 -6.40 18.50
N LYS A 100 -2.17 -5.24 18.42
CA LYS A 100 -3.64 -5.13 18.57
C LYS A 100 -4.35 -5.19 17.22
N MET A 101 -5.35 -6.07 17.14
CA MET A 101 -6.37 -6.18 16.10
C MET A 101 -7.74 -5.85 16.69
N GLY A 102 -8.70 -5.64 15.81
CA GLY A 102 -10.12 -5.44 16.11
C GLY A 102 -10.81 -6.60 16.82
N PRO A 103 -12.05 -6.37 17.28
CA PRO A 103 -12.80 -7.32 18.12
C PRO A 103 -12.99 -8.69 17.49
N ASP A 104 -13.03 -8.76 16.16
CA ASP A 104 -13.20 -9.96 15.34
C ASP A 104 -11.88 -10.49 14.75
N GLY A 105 -10.75 -9.87 15.11
CA GLY A 105 -9.45 -10.16 14.51
C GLY A 105 -9.25 -9.52 13.13
N SER A 106 -10.15 -8.64 12.68
CA SER A 106 -9.91 -7.69 11.58
C SER A 106 -9.03 -6.55 12.07
N PRO A 107 -8.35 -5.76 11.23
CA PRO A 107 -7.74 -4.51 11.68
C PRO A 107 -8.82 -3.58 12.23
N MET A 108 -8.54 -2.93 13.37
CA MET A 108 -9.45 -1.93 13.89
C MET A 108 -9.55 -0.76 12.90
N GLY A 109 -10.76 -0.49 12.43
CA GLY A 109 -11.06 0.50 11.39
C GLY A 109 -12.40 0.21 10.70
N SER A 110 -12.88 -1.03 10.79
CA SER A 110 -14.22 -1.42 10.31
C SER A 110 -15.38 -1.06 11.27
N GLY A 111 -15.06 -0.53 12.45
CA GLY A 111 -16.03 -0.17 13.49
C GLY A 111 -16.44 1.30 13.40
N SER A 112 -17.72 1.53 13.21
CA SER A 112 -18.43 2.80 12.98
C SER A 112 -18.38 3.86 14.11
N ASP A 113 -17.34 3.93 14.93
CA ASP A 113 -17.32 4.81 16.11
C ASP A 113 -16.33 5.98 15.93
N GLY A 114 -16.76 6.99 15.17
CA GLY A 114 -16.03 8.26 15.04
C GLY A 114 -16.58 9.15 13.92
N GLY A 115 -17.76 9.72 14.13
CA GLY A 115 -18.49 10.44 13.10
C GLY A 115 -17.75 11.65 12.50
N MET A 116 -17.57 11.61 11.18
CA MET A 116 -17.72 12.79 10.32
C MET A 116 -18.49 12.39 9.05
N GLY A 117 -19.58 13.11 8.77
CA GLY A 117 -20.21 13.11 7.45
C GLY A 117 -21.66 12.66 7.41
N ASN A 118 -22.58 13.51 7.87
CA ASN A 118 -23.98 13.50 7.47
C ASN A 118 -24.09 13.31 5.94
N GLY A 119 -24.64 12.19 5.46
CA GLY A 119 -25.05 12.13 4.05
C GLY A 119 -25.32 10.78 3.40
N MET A 120 -24.84 9.65 3.93
CA MET A 120 -25.05 8.36 3.24
C MET A 120 -25.44 7.24 4.22
N SER A 121 -26.66 7.33 4.74
CA SER A 121 -27.38 6.14 5.21
C SER A 121 -28.24 5.60 4.06
N GLY A 122 -27.57 4.97 3.11
CA GLY A 122 -28.21 4.08 2.14
C GLY A 122 -28.46 2.74 2.81
N SER A 123 -29.64 2.62 3.40
CA SER A 123 -30.17 1.44 4.08
C SER A 123 -30.07 0.13 3.27
N GLY A 124 -29.51 -0.92 3.90
CA GLY A 124 -30.16 -2.23 3.96
C GLY A 124 -30.15 -3.11 2.70
N GLN A 125 -28.98 -3.43 2.14
CA GLN A 125 -28.84 -4.68 1.39
C GLN A 125 -28.41 -5.81 2.35
N SER A 126 -29.31 -6.77 2.52
CA SER A 126 -29.38 -7.76 3.61
C SER A 126 -28.38 -8.92 3.55
N ASN A 127 -27.29 -8.78 2.78
CA ASN A 127 -26.30 -9.84 2.60
C ASN A 127 -24.85 -9.40 2.90
N GLU A 128 -24.62 -8.14 3.28
CA GLU A 128 -23.27 -7.70 3.64
C GLU A 128 -22.92 -8.10 5.08
N PRO A 129 -21.71 -8.64 5.32
CA PRO A 129 -21.21 -8.79 6.67
C PRO A 129 -21.11 -7.42 7.37
N GLU A 130 -21.55 -7.34 8.61
CA GLU A 130 -21.68 -6.10 9.41
C GLU A 130 -20.39 -5.27 9.56
N TYR A 131 -19.22 -5.84 9.26
CA TYR A 131 -17.91 -5.18 9.32
C TYR A 131 -17.40 -4.70 7.95
N PHE A 132 -18.18 -4.81 6.86
CA PHE A 132 -17.78 -4.29 5.56
C PHE A 132 -17.93 -2.76 5.54
N THR A 133 -16.82 -2.03 5.69
CA THR A 133 -16.78 -0.59 5.48
C THR A 133 -16.47 -0.30 4.01
N GLY A 134 -17.27 0.55 3.37
CA GLY A 134 -17.13 0.88 1.94
C GLY A 134 -15.88 1.68 1.56
N ASP A 135 -14.80 1.60 2.34
CA ASP A 135 -13.55 2.21 1.95
C ASP A 135 -12.82 1.37 0.89
N TRP A 136 -11.89 2.00 0.18
CA TRP A 136 -11.05 1.39 -0.86
C TRP A 136 -10.34 0.10 -0.42
N GLY A 137 -10.19 -0.08 0.88
CA GLY A 137 -9.43 -1.13 1.52
C GLY A 137 -10.23 -2.38 1.78
N VAL A 138 -11.09 -2.81 0.83
CA VAL A 138 -11.93 -4.01 0.87
C VAL A 138 -11.07 -5.27 1.10
N ALA A 139 -10.68 -5.44 2.34
CA ALA A 139 -9.95 -6.53 2.90
C ALA A 139 -10.86 -7.03 4.00
N THR A 140 -11.76 -7.94 3.63
CA THR A 140 -12.52 -8.66 4.64
C THR A 140 -11.62 -9.71 5.28
N SER A 141 -11.67 -9.80 6.61
CA SER A 141 -11.08 -10.90 7.37
C SER A 141 -11.81 -12.23 7.17
N LYS A 142 -13.01 -12.21 6.56
CA LYS A 142 -13.72 -13.44 6.19
C LYS A 142 -13.22 -13.92 4.82
N PRO A 143 -12.79 -15.18 4.71
CA PRO A 143 -12.39 -15.75 3.43
C PRO A 143 -13.58 -15.75 2.47
N ARG A 144 -13.44 -15.00 1.37
CA ARG A 144 -14.37 -15.08 0.22
C ARG A 144 -13.82 -16.06 -0.82
N GLU A 145 -12.52 -15.99 -1.07
CA GLU A 145 -11.80 -16.89 -1.95
C GLU A 145 -11.25 -18.12 -1.20
N PRO A 146 -10.94 -19.22 -1.90
CA PRO A 146 -10.29 -20.38 -1.31
C PRO A 146 -9.00 -20.02 -0.59
N LYS A 147 -8.59 -20.85 0.37
CA LYS A 147 -7.30 -20.70 1.03
C LYS A 147 -6.15 -20.71 0.02
N CYS A 148 -5.13 -19.89 0.27
CA CYS A 148 -3.91 -19.92 -0.52
C CYS A 148 -3.27 -21.31 -0.46
N THR A 149 -3.05 -21.92 -1.62
CA THR A 149 -2.40 -23.24 -1.75
C THR A 149 -0.88 -23.15 -1.81
N SER A 150 -0.35 -21.93 -1.95
CA SER A 150 1.07 -21.60 -2.00
C SER A 150 1.32 -20.25 -1.33
N ALA A 151 2.51 -20.08 -0.76
CA ALA A 151 2.99 -18.78 -0.28
C ALA A 151 3.29 -17.80 -1.44
N THR A 152 3.44 -18.31 -2.66
CA THR A 152 3.71 -17.52 -3.87
C THR A 152 2.60 -17.67 -4.91
N PRO A 153 1.38 -17.16 -4.65
CA PRO A 153 0.24 -17.33 -5.57
C PRO A 153 0.36 -16.53 -6.87
N LEU A 154 1.29 -15.56 -6.95
CA LEU A 154 1.49 -14.72 -8.13
C LEU A 154 2.51 -15.38 -9.08
N THR A 155 2.07 -15.74 -10.28
CA THR A 155 2.82 -16.58 -11.22
C THR A 155 3.08 -15.91 -12.57
N VAL A 156 2.59 -14.68 -12.78
CA VAL A 156 2.75 -13.92 -14.02
C VAL A 156 3.21 -12.51 -13.71
N LEU A 157 4.22 -12.00 -14.43
CA LEU A 157 4.58 -10.58 -14.33
C LEU A 157 3.49 -9.71 -14.98
N PRO A 158 2.92 -8.72 -14.28
CA PRO A 158 1.96 -7.80 -14.90
C PRO A 158 2.54 -7.02 -16.08
N THR A 159 3.86 -6.83 -16.09
CA THR A 159 4.61 -6.18 -17.17
C THR A 159 5.97 -6.88 -17.33
N PRO A 160 6.42 -7.16 -18.57
CA PRO A 160 7.76 -7.68 -18.81
C PRO A 160 8.85 -6.77 -18.21
N THR A 161 9.81 -7.34 -17.49
CA THR A 161 10.84 -6.56 -16.76
C THR A 161 11.75 -5.72 -17.66
N ASN A 162 11.86 -6.05 -18.95
CA ASN A 162 12.57 -5.21 -19.93
C ASN A 162 11.82 -3.93 -20.30
N GLN A 163 10.55 -3.78 -19.91
CA GLN A 163 9.76 -2.57 -20.06
C GLN A 163 9.69 -1.74 -18.77
N ILE A 164 10.29 -2.23 -17.69
CA ILE A 164 10.38 -1.53 -16.39
C ILE A 164 11.76 -0.88 -16.31
N ASP A 165 11.82 0.41 -16.06
CA ASP A 165 13.08 1.12 -15.80
C ASP A 165 13.57 0.79 -14.38
N PHE A 166 12.75 1.12 -13.39
CA PHE A 166 12.99 0.82 -11.98
C PHE A 166 11.68 0.75 -11.20
N ILE A 167 11.75 0.38 -9.93
CA ILE A 167 10.61 0.28 -9.03
C ILE A 167 10.97 1.03 -7.75
N TRP A 168 10.09 1.88 -7.24
CA TRP A 168 10.27 2.38 -5.87
C TRP A 168 9.81 1.34 -4.85
N PRO A 169 10.53 1.22 -3.73
CA PRO A 169 10.19 0.26 -2.68
C PRO A 169 8.89 0.68 -2.00
N LEU A 170 8.25 -0.29 -1.34
CA LEU A 170 7.12 -0.09 -0.45
C LEU A 170 7.49 0.97 0.60
N GLY A 171 6.57 1.91 0.85
CA GLY A 171 6.77 3.00 1.81
C GLY A 171 7.59 4.18 1.29
N TYR A 172 7.84 4.24 -0.01
CA TYR A 172 8.40 5.44 -0.63
C TYR A 172 7.45 6.62 -0.47
N SER A 173 7.91 7.70 0.15
CA SER A 173 7.15 8.96 0.28
C SER A 173 7.46 9.90 -0.88
N GLN A 174 6.44 10.57 -1.40
CA GLN A 174 6.54 11.53 -2.50
C GLN A 174 6.02 12.89 -2.04
N PRO A 175 6.84 13.70 -1.32
CA PRO A 175 6.39 15.01 -0.85
C PRO A 175 5.79 15.86 -1.97
N GLY A 176 4.53 16.29 -1.78
CA GLY A 176 3.73 17.03 -2.76
C GLY A 176 2.64 16.20 -3.47
N SER A 177 2.72 14.87 -3.41
CA SER A 177 1.67 13.95 -3.88
C SER A 177 1.23 12.98 -2.80
N HIS A 178 2.18 12.40 -2.05
CA HIS A 178 1.94 11.55 -0.89
C HIS A 178 2.84 11.97 0.28
N ALA A 179 2.22 12.47 1.35
CA ALA A 179 2.91 12.85 2.58
C ALA A 179 3.24 11.63 3.45
N LEU A 180 2.57 10.49 3.22
CA LEU A 180 2.76 9.26 3.97
C LEU A 180 3.48 8.17 3.14
N PRO A 181 4.21 7.23 3.79
CA PRO A 181 4.78 6.06 3.13
C PRO A 181 3.72 5.21 2.40
N VAL A 182 3.73 5.18 1.07
CA VAL A 182 2.63 4.54 0.32
C VAL A 182 2.63 2.99 0.44
N PRO A 183 1.45 2.33 0.56
CA PRO A 183 1.30 0.89 0.72
C PRO A 183 1.39 0.11 -0.61
N HIS A 184 2.16 0.63 -1.57
CA HIS A 184 2.37 0.02 -2.87
C HIS A 184 3.74 0.37 -3.43
N HIS A 185 4.10 -0.34 -4.50
CA HIS A 185 5.26 -0.05 -5.32
C HIS A 185 4.86 0.82 -6.51
N ASN A 186 5.64 1.86 -6.76
CA ASN A 186 5.57 2.63 -7.98
C ASN A 186 6.43 1.96 -9.05
N VAL A 187 5.82 1.41 -10.11
CA VAL A 187 6.55 0.75 -11.21
C VAL A 187 6.84 1.78 -12.29
N HIS A 188 8.10 2.22 -12.35
CA HIS A 188 8.54 3.20 -13.34
C HIS A 188 8.83 2.52 -14.67
N VAL A 189 8.27 3.08 -15.74
CA VAL A 189 8.51 2.66 -17.13
C VAL A 189 9.20 3.78 -17.91
N PRO A 190 9.83 3.50 -19.07
CA PRO A 190 10.48 4.52 -19.88
C PRO A 190 9.63 5.75 -20.12
N ARG A 191 10.25 6.93 -20.00
CA ARG A 191 9.63 8.19 -20.41
C ARG A 191 9.39 8.18 -21.91
N GLU A 192 8.16 8.44 -22.31
CA GLU A 192 7.75 8.50 -23.71
C GLU A 192 6.58 9.47 -23.82
N THR A 193 6.86 10.68 -24.30
CA THR A 193 5.83 11.71 -24.41
C THR A 193 4.86 11.35 -25.54
N SER A 194 3.58 11.30 -25.21
CA SER A 194 2.50 11.17 -26.18
C SER A 194 1.31 12.04 -25.79
N ILE A 195 0.33 12.18 -26.67
CA ILE A 195 -0.87 13.00 -26.43
C ILE A 195 -2.08 12.11 -26.70
N ASP A 196 -3.07 12.17 -25.81
CA ASP A 196 -4.33 11.43 -25.96
C ASP A 196 -5.34 12.16 -26.86
N GLU A 197 -6.49 11.53 -27.04
CA GLU A 197 -7.65 12.06 -27.78
C GLU A 197 -8.13 13.42 -27.23
N ASN A 198 -8.03 13.63 -25.91
CA ASN A 198 -8.42 14.85 -25.20
C ASN A 198 -7.32 15.94 -25.21
N LYS A 199 -6.23 15.71 -25.96
CA LYS A 199 -5.08 16.61 -26.07
C LYS A 199 -4.34 16.81 -24.75
N VAL A 200 -4.39 15.84 -23.85
CA VAL A 200 -3.66 15.89 -22.59
C VAL A 200 -2.39 15.06 -22.75
N GLU A 201 -1.27 15.49 -22.15
CA GLU A 201 0.07 14.88 -22.31
C GLU A 201 0.33 13.67 -21.41
N ARG A 202 0.66 12.53 -22.00
CA ARG A 202 1.24 11.36 -21.33
C ARG A 202 2.75 11.51 -21.25
N ARG A 203 3.35 11.16 -20.12
CA ARG A 203 4.77 11.35 -19.78
C ARG A 203 5.57 10.05 -19.84
N THR A 204 4.89 8.91 -19.80
CA THR A 204 5.51 7.58 -19.77
C THR A 204 4.92 6.67 -20.84
N ARG A 205 5.70 5.66 -21.22
CA ARG A 205 5.29 4.64 -22.19
C ARG A 205 4.01 3.96 -21.72
N LEU A 206 3.09 3.75 -22.67
CA LEU A 206 1.93 2.91 -22.47
C LEU A 206 2.33 1.44 -22.47
N ILE A 207 2.10 0.78 -21.34
CA ILE A 207 2.18 -0.67 -21.21
C ILE A 207 0.82 -1.26 -21.54
N ASP A 208 0.74 -1.94 -22.69
CA ASP A 208 -0.44 -2.67 -23.14
C ASP A 208 -0.03 -4.05 -23.68
N PRO A 209 -0.48 -5.16 -23.07
CA PRO A 209 -1.35 -5.23 -21.90
C PRO A 209 -0.59 -5.13 -20.57
N VAL A 210 -1.28 -4.64 -19.54
CA VAL A 210 -1.01 -4.99 -18.15
C VAL A 210 -1.77 -6.29 -17.84
N LEU A 211 -1.08 -7.27 -17.25
CA LEU A 211 -1.61 -8.62 -17.01
C LEU A 211 -1.94 -8.90 -15.53
N SER A 212 -2.90 -9.78 -15.28
CA SER A 212 -3.17 -10.27 -13.93
C SER A 212 -2.00 -11.11 -13.42
N PRO A 213 -1.48 -10.86 -12.21
CA PRO A 213 -0.36 -11.60 -11.68
C PRO A 213 -0.71 -13.03 -11.24
N GLY A 214 -1.98 -13.32 -11.00
CA GLY A 214 -2.46 -14.61 -10.53
C GLY A 214 -3.94 -14.85 -10.87
N ASP A 215 -4.43 -16.03 -10.54
CA ASP A 215 -5.88 -16.27 -10.50
C ASP A 215 -6.49 -15.44 -9.37
N ALA A 216 -7.61 -14.77 -9.66
CA ALA A 216 -8.22 -13.83 -8.74
C ALA A 216 -9.71 -13.65 -9.02
N THR A 217 -10.37 -12.92 -8.13
CA THR A 217 -11.67 -12.28 -8.38
C THR A 217 -11.49 -10.77 -8.30
N LEU A 218 -11.96 -10.03 -9.31
CA LEU A 218 -12.10 -8.58 -9.21
C LEU A 218 -13.23 -8.29 -8.23
N VAL A 219 -12.89 -7.66 -7.11
CA VAL A 219 -13.82 -7.34 -6.01
C VAL A 219 -14.11 -5.86 -5.88
N GLY A 220 -13.23 -5.02 -6.43
CA GLY A 220 -13.40 -3.57 -6.48
C GLY A 220 -12.80 -2.96 -7.74
N LEU A 221 -13.48 -1.93 -8.27
CA LEU A 221 -13.03 -1.11 -9.37
C LEU A 221 -13.26 0.35 -9.00
N ALA A 222 -12.27 1.21 -9.18
CA ALA A 222 -12.45 2.66 -9.06
C ALA A 222 -12.13 3.34 -10.37
N ARG A 223 -12.86 4.41 -10.66
CA ARG A 223 -12.64 5.34 -11.77
C ARG A 223 -12.37 6.72 -11.21
N ASN A 224 -11.18 7.23 -11.48
CA ASN A 224 -10.72 8.56 -11.14
C ASN A 224 -10.80 9.44 -12.39
N ILE A 225 -11.53 10.54 -12.33
CA ILE A 225 -11.65 11.52 -13.41
C ILE A 225 -10.91 12.79 -12.98
N TYR A 226 -9.81 13.08 -13.66
CA TYR A 226 -8.97 14.24 -13.37
C TYR A 226 -9.31 15.38 -14.32
N THR A 227 -9.46 16.60 -13.78
CA THR A 227 -9.54 17.82 -14.59
C THR A 227 -8.18 18.49 -14.68
N THR A 228 -7.72 18.79 -15.89
CA THR A 228 -6.39 19.37 -16.15
C THR A 228 -6.41 20.31 -17.36
N LYS A 229 -5.22 20.80 -17.74
CA LYS A 229 -5.02 21.59 -18.95
C LYS A 229 -4.54 20.71 -20.10
N ASN A 230 -5.18 20.85 -21.25
CA ASN A 230 -4.69 20.26 -22.50
C ASN A 230 -3.51 21.06 -23.07
N THR A 231 -2.89 20.57 -24.13
CA THR A 231 -1.72 21.21 -24.78
C THR A 231 -2.00 22.61 -25.35
N SER A 232 -3.27 23.01 -25.46
CA SER A 232 -3.70 24.35 -25.90
C SER A 232 -4.07 25.27 -24.74
N GLY A 233 -3.92 24.83 -23.48
CA GLY A 233 -4.31 25.56 -22.27
C GLY A 233 -5.81 25.52 -21.95
N GLY A 234 -6.61 24.80 -22.74
CA GLY A 234 -8.03 24.56 -22.46
C GLY A 234 -8.22 23.53 -21.35
N SER A 235 -9.38 23.55 -20.69
CA SER A 235 -9.76 22.51 -19.73
C SER A 235 -10.01 21.19 -20.46
N ALA A 236 -9.49 20.10 -19.92
CA ALA A 236 -9.73 18.75 -20.42
C ALA A 236 -9.74 17.77 -19.25
N THR A 237 -10.31 16.59 -19.49
CA THR A 237 -10.31 15.50 -18.52
C THR A 237 -9.58 14.28 -19.05
N TYR A 238 -9.05 13.48 -18.14
CA TYR A 238 -8.61 12.12 -18.42
C TYR A 238 -9.04 11.22 -17.26
N GLU A 239 -9.00 9.91 -17.52
CA GLU A 239 -9.49 8.92 -16.58
C GLU A 239 -8.38 7.94 -16.23
N GLU A 240 -8.38 7.50 -14.98
CA GLU A 240 -7.59 6.38 -14.52
C GLU A 240 -8.43 5.42 -13.70
N TYR A 241 -8.08 4.15 -13.76
CA TYR A 241 -8.73 3.07 -13.05
C TYR A 241 -7.76 2.46 -12.04
N MET A 242 -8.35 2.05 -10.92
CA MET A 242 -7.71 1.21 -9.92
C MET A 242 -8.51 -0.07 -9.75
N LEU A 243 -7.82 -1.19 -9.61
CA LEU A 243 -8.39 -2.52 -9.44
C LEU A 243 -8.05 -3.05 -8.05
N SER A 244 -9.01 -3.72 -7.41
CA SER A 244 -8.77 -4.58 -6.24
C SER A 244 -9.08 -6.03 -6.61
N LEU A 245 -8.06 -6.88 -6.56
CA LEU A 245 -8.11 -8.30 -6.90
C LEU A 245 -7.97 -9.13 -5.63
N HIS A 246 -8.96 -9.97 -5.34
CA HIS A 246 -8.88 -10.97 -4.28
C HIS A 246 -8.21 -12.24 -4.82
N ILE A 247 -7.02 -12.55 -4.35
CA ILE A 247 -6.20 -13.66 -4.85
C ILE A 247 -6.61 -14.99 -4.20
N CYS A 248 -6.56 -15.04 -2.87
CA CYS A 248 -6.91 -16.21 -2.05
C CYS A 248 -7.03 -15.79 -0.58
N ASP A 249 -7.78 -16.54 0.21
CA ASP A 249 -7.96 -16.32 1.67
C ASP A 249 -8.24 -14.85 2.04
N SER A 250 -7.25 -14.17 2.62
CA SER A 250 -7.26 -12.77 3.04
C SER A 250 -6.31 -11.89 2.23
N LEU A 251 -5.79 -12.40 1.11
CA LEU A 251 -4.79 -11.76 0.27
C LEU A 251 -5.42 -10.98 -0.89
N TYR A 252 -5.11 -9.68 -0.95
CA TYR A 252 -5.59 -8.77 -1.98
C TYR A 252 -4.41 -8.12 -2.70
N VAL A 253 -4.55 -7.89 -4.00
CA VAL A 253 -3.61 -7.14 -4.83
C VAL A 253 -4.32 -5.96 -5.45
N VAL A 254 -3.72 -4.78 -5.33
CA VAL A 254 -4.22 -3.55 -5.93
C VAL A 254 -3.31 -3.15 -7.08
N ILE A 255 -3.91 -2.77 -8.21
CA ILE A 255 -3.20 -2.23 -9.38
C ILE A 255 -3.82 -0.88 -9.74
N ASN A 256 -3.00 0.16 -9.89
CA ASN A 256 -3.44 1.54 -10.13
C ASN A 256 -2.89 2.13 -11.43
N HIS A 257 -3.40 3.30 -11.79
CA HIS A 257 -3.00 4.10 -12.96
C HIS A 257 -3.19 3.37 -14.29
N LEU A 258 -4.34 2.71 -14.46
CA LEU A 258 -4.74 2.15 -15.75
C LEU A 258 -5.64 3.14 -16.50
N ASP A 259 -5.48 3.38 -17.80
CA ASP A 259 -6.43 4.22 -18.56
C ASP A 259 -7.42 3.41 -19.40
N LEU A 260 -7.32 2.09 -19.33
CA LEU A 260 -8.21 1.15 -20.01
C LEU A 260 -8.35 -0.10 -19.15
N VAL A 261 -9.57 -0.58 -19.02
CA VAL A 261 -9.93 -1.85 -18.38
C VAL A 261 -10.84 -2.65 -19.32
N PRO A 262 -11.00 -3.98 -19.15
CA PRO A 262 -11.95 -4.77 -19.93
C PRO A 262 -13.38 -4.20 -19.87
N GLU A 263 -14.02 -4.04 -21.03
CA GLU A 263 -15.39 -3.51 -21.13
C GLU A 263 -16.39 -4.34 -20.31
N SER A 264 -16.17 -5.66 -20.25
CA SER A 264 -16.99 -6.56 -19.44
C SER A 264 -17.00 -6.20 -17.95
N TRP A 265 -15.96 -5.53 -17.44
CA TRP A 265 -15.92 -5.07 -16.05
C TRP A 265 -16.74 -3.79 -15.87
N LEU A 266 -16.74 -2.90 -16.87
CA LEU A 266 -17.59 -1.70 -16.90
C LEU A 266 -19.08 -2.06 -17.03
N GLU A 267 -19.41 -3.20 -17.65
CA GLU A 267 -20.76 -3.74 -17.60
C GLU A 267 -21.08 -4.39 -16.25
N ALA A 268 -20.11 -5.07 -15.62
CA ALA A 268 -20.31 -5.73 -14.33
C ALA A 268 -20.67 -4.74 -13.21
N VAL A 269 -20.11 -3.51 -13.22
CA VAL A 269 -20.43 -2.49 -12.21
C VAL A 269 -21.88 -2.02 -12.22
N LYS A 270 -22.65 -2.31 -13.29
CA LYS A 270 -24.08 -1.98 -13.38
C LYS A 270 -24.98 -3.01 -12.68
N GLY A 271 -24.40 -4.04 -12.08
CA GLY A 271 -25.14 -5.08 -11.35
C GLY A 271 -25.86 -4.52 -10.11
N SER A 272 -27.05 -5.05 -9.79
CA SER A 272 -27.88 -4.56 -8.69
C SER A 272 -27.32 -4.79 -7.28
N GLU A 273 -26.32 -5.68 -7.16
CA GLU A 273 -25.61 -6.00 -5.91
C GLU A 273 -24.28 -5.22 -5.78
N VAL A 274 -23.92 -4.45 -6.82
CA VAL A 274 -22.72 -3.62 -6.80
C VAL A 274 -23.02 -2.36 -6.01
N ARG A 275 -22.17 -2.08 -5.03
CA ARG A 275 -22.22 -0.83 -4.26
C ARG A 275 -21.44 0.23 -5.02
N GLU A 276 -22.07 1.36 -5.31
CA GLU A 276 -21.45 2.51 -5.95
C GLU A 276 -21.32 3.68 -4.96
N GLU A 277 -20.13 4.26 -4.89
CA GLU A 277 -19.85 5.47 -4.12
C GLU A 277 -19.02 6.45 -4.93
N CYS A 278 -19.53 7.65 -5.14
CA CYS A 278 -18.80 8.71 -5.82
C CYS A 278 -18.49 9.86 -4.85
N ASN A 279 -17.21 10.20 -4.73
CA ASN A 279 -16.70 11.22 -3.82
C ASN A 279 -15.64 12.09 -4.51
N ALA A 280 -15.32 13.24 -3.93
CA ALA A 280 -14.15 14.02 -4.33
C ALA A 280 -12.88 13.29 -3.84
N GLY A 281 -11.99 12.95 -4.77
CA GLY A 281 -10.68 12.38 -4.50
C GLY A 281 -9.57 13.41 -4.42
N GLN A 282 -8.33 12.91 -4.40
CA GLN A 282 -7.13 13.73 -4.39
C GLN A 282 -7.01 14.59 -5.65
N ASP A 283 -6.29 15.72 -5.55
CA ASP A 283 -6.07 16.67 -6.63
C ASP A 283 -7.35 17.18 -7.32
N GLY A 284 -8.49 17.13 -6.60
CA GLY A 284 -9.79 17.50 -7.13
C GLY A 284 -10.35 16.51 -8.16
N ALA A 285 -9.84 15.28 -8.19
CA ALA A 285 -10.42 14.21 -9.00
C ALA A 285 -11.84 13.88 -8.53
N GLU A 286 -12.72 13.56 -9.47
CA GLU A 286 -13.96 12.86 -9.16
C GLU A 286 -13.66 11.36 -9.12
N VAL A 287 -14.00 10.70 -8.03
CA VAL A 287 -13.74 9.27 -7.85
C VAL A 287 -15.08 8.58 -7.71
N CYS A 288 -15.35 7.63 -8.60
CA CYS A 288 -16.45 6.67 -8.44
C CYS A 288 -15.88 5.28 -8.18
N MET A 289 -16.33 4.65 -7.12
CA MET A 289 -15.92 3.33 -6.69
C MET A 289 -17.07 2.36 -6.77
N TRP A 290 -16.77 1.16 -7.27
CA TRP A 290 -17.68 0.04 -7.31
C TRP A 290 -17.09 -1.11 -6.51
N ALA A 291 -17.81 -1.54 -5.48
CA ALA A 291 -17.46 -2.65 -4.60
C ALA A 291 -18.44 -3.82 -4.76
N ASN A 292 -18.11 -4.96 -4.14
CA ASN A 292 -18.85 -6.23 -4.26
C ASN A 292 -18.89 -6.83 -5.67
N LEU A 293 -17.89 -6.51 -6.49
CA LEU A 293 -17.73 -7.19 -7.76
C LEU A 293 -17.39 -8.67 -7.54
N SER A 294 -17.77 -9.53 -8.48
CA SER A 294 -17.51 -10.96 -8.46
C SER A 294 -17.06 -11.46 -9.83
N VAL A 295 -16.14 -10.73 -10.47
CA VAL A 295 -15.69 -11.07 -11.82
C VAL A 295 -14.44 -11.95 -11.73
N PRO A 296 -14.46 -13.20 -12.22
CA PRO A 296 -13.28 -14.06 -12.19
C PRO A 296 -12.22 -13.52 -13.16
N VAL A 297 -10.96 -13.58 -12.74
CA VAL A 297 -9.78 -13.15 -13.51
C VAL A 297 -8.72 -14.25 -13.47
N LYS A 298 -8.15 -14.60 -14.62
CA LYS A 298 -7.10 -15.62 -14.70
C LYS A 298 -5.69 -15.05 -14.69
N ALA A 299 -4.73 -15.81 -14.16
CA ALA A 299 -3.32 -15.46 -14.26
C ALA A 299 -2.92 -15.22 -15.73
N GLY A 300 -2.30 -14.09 -16.01
CA GLY A 300 -1.92 -13.68 -17.37
C GLY A 300 -3.06 -13.17 -18.24
N GLU A 301 -4.28 -13.04 -17.72
CA GLU A 301 -5.36 -12.33 -18.40
C GLU A 301 -5.06 -10.83 -18.47
N ARG A 302 -5.49 -10.17 -19.55
CA ARG A 302 -5.37 -8.71 -19.69
C ARG A 302 -6.31 -8.03 -18.69
N ILE A 303 -5.74 -7.23 -17.80
CA ILE A 303 -6.49 -6.43 -16.81
C ILE A 303 -6.55 -4.94 -17.17
N GLY A 304 -5.72 -4.50 -18.13
CA GLY A 304 -5.81 -3.14 -18.63
C GLY A 304 -4.61 -2.66 -19.42
N ARG A 305 -4.46 -1.34 -19.47
CA ARG A 305 -3.31 -0.61 -20.04
C ARG A 305 -2.91 0.49 -19.06
N SER A 306 -1.61 0.69 -18.83
CA SER A 306 -1.13 1.81 -17.98
C SER A 306 -1.48 3.16 -18.60
N SER A 307 -1.80 4.17 -17.80
CA SER A 307 -2.30 5.46 -18.30
C SER A 307 -1.28 6.32 -19.05
N GLY A 308 0.01 6.11 -18.74
CA GLY A 308 1.09 6.96 -19.22
C GLY A 308 1.13 8.34 -18.53
N ARG A 309 0.27 8.61 -17.54
CA ARG A 309 0.18 9.91 -16.82
C ARG A 309 1.06 9.93 -15.58
N ALA A 310 1.04 8.81 -14.87
CA ALA A 310 1.91 8.54 -13.74
C ALA A 310 3.31 8.10 -14.22
N HIS A 311 4.10 7.62 -13.28
CA HIS A 311 5.42 7.04 -13.54
C HIS A 311 5.37 5.69 -14.30
N GLY A 312 4.19 5.10 -14.44
CA GLY A 312 3.91 3.86 -15.14
C GLY A 312 2.60 3.29 -14.63
N TRP A 313 2.68 2.39 -13.64
CA TRP A 313 1.55 1.84 -12.90
C TRP A 313 1.99 1.48 -11.48
N ASP A 314 1.03 1.29 -10.56
CA ASP A 314 1.33 0.85 -9.20
C ASP A 314 0.89 -0.59 -8.95
N ILE A 315 1.57 -1.24 -8.00
CA ILE A 315 1.12 -2.51 -7.43
C ILE A 315 1.33 -2.57 -5.92
N GLY A 316 0.25 -2.85 -5.20
CA GLY A 316 0.29 -3.10 -3.75
C GLY A 316 -0.31 -4.46 -3.43
N ALA A 317 0.03 -4.98 -2.26
CA ALA A 317 -0.63 -6.15 -1.70
C ALA A 317 -0.99 -5.92 -0.24
N THR A 318 -2.07 -6.56 0.17
CA THR A 318 -2.62 -6.50 1.52
C THR A 318 -2.91 -7.92 1.99
N ASP A 319 -2.44 -8.29 3.18
CA ASP A 319 -2.78 -9.56 3.83
C ASP A 319 -3.66 -9.28 5.04
N ALA A 320 -4.97 -9.54 4.90
CA ALA A 320 -5.95 -9.17 5.90
C ALA A 320 -5.96 -10.04 7.16
N SER A 321 -5.14 -11.08 7.20
CA SER A 321 -5.03 -11.96 8.37
C SER A 321 -4.14 -11.39 9.48
N ARG A 322 -3.33 -10.38 9.18
CA ARG A 322 -2.34 -9.81 10.11
C ARG A 322 -2.15 -8.30 9.90
N PRO A 323 -1.81 -7.56 10.95
CA PRO A 323 -1.41 -6.17 10.81
C PRO A 323 -0.06 -6.11 10.10
N MET A 324 0.26 -4.94 9.55
CA MET A 324 1.61 -4.63 9.12
C MET A 324 2.60 -4.80 10.26
N GLU A 325 3.75 -5.40 9.95
CA GLU A 325 4.91 -5.34 10.84
C GLU A 325 5.27 -3.86 11.11
N HIS A 326 5.80 -3.58 12.30
CA HIS A 326 6.39 -2.28 12.64
C HIS A 326 5.39 -1.11 12.77
N ARG A 327 4.12 -1.40 13.12
CA ARG A 327 3.13 -0.37 13.49
C ARG A 327 2.69 -0.50 14.93
N ILE A 328 2.79 0.60 15.68
CA ILE A 328 2.38 0.67 17.09
C ILE A 328 0.85 0.76 17.20
N ASP A 329 0.20 1.47 16.27
CA ASP A 329 -1.25 1.63 16.25
C ASP A 329 -1.83 1.44 14.83
N PRO A 330 -2.01 0.19 14.36
CA PRO A 330 -2.64 -0.09 13.08
C PRO A 330 -4.04 0.53 12.93
N SER A 331 -4.71 0.81 14.06
CA SER A 331 -6.09 1.33 14.07
C SER A 331 -6.23 2.81 13.71
N ALA A 332 -5.11 3.50 13.54
CA ALA A 332 -5.10 4.89 13.09
C ALA A 332 -5.11 5.03 11.56
N PHE A 333 -5.13 3.91 10.83
CA PHE A 333 -5.01 3.87 9.37
C PHE A 333 -6.11 3.02 8.75
N THR A 334 -6.48 3.33 7.51
CA THR A 334 -7.42 2.49 6.74
C THR A 334 -6.84 1.10 6.49
N GLY A 335 -7.69 0.12 6.21
CA GLY A 335 -7.30 -1.29 6.16
C GLY A 335 -6.06 -1.57 5.32
N ARG A 336 -6.01 -1.05 4.08
CA ARG A 336 -4.85 -1.23 3.17
C ARG A 336 -3.55 -0.71 3.78
N TRP A 337 -3.57 0.44 4.43
CA TRP A 337 -2.39 1.03 5.06
C TRP A 337 -2.02 0.28 6.33
N ALA A 338 -2.98 -0.26 7.05
CA ALA A 338 -2.77 -1.05 8.26
C ALA A 338 -2.29 -2.50 8.00
N MET A 339 -2.36 -2.99 6.74
CA MET A 339 -2.11 -4.40 6.39
C MET A 339 -1.25 -4.62 5.13
N ALA A 340 -0.55 -3.58 4.66
CA ALA A 340 0.27 -3.71 3.46
C ALA A 340 1.39 -4.75 3.63
N THR A 341 1.59 -5.58 2.63
CA THR A 341 2.68 -6.55 2.57
C THR A 341 3.50 -6.36 1.30
N CYS A 342 4.71 -6.91 1.30
CA CYS A 342 5.55 -6.92 0.11
C CYS A 342 4.89 -7.75 -0.99
N VAL A 343 4.37 -7.11 -2.04
CA VAL A 343 3.74 -7.85 -3.16
C VAL A 343 4.72 -8.78 -3.87
N PHE A 344 6.02 -8.44 -3.88
CA PHE A 344 7.05 -9.27 -4.52
C PHE A 344 7.33 -10.58 -3.79
N ASP A 345 7.02 -10.68 -2.49
CA ASP A 345 7.13 -11.92 -1.73
C ASP A 345 6.06 -12.95 -2.13
N LEU A 346 5.00 -12.49 -2.78
CA LEU A 346 3.90 -13.32 -3.27
C LEU A 346 4.16 -13.90 -4.67
N PHE A 347 5.24 -13.48 -5.33
CA PHE A 347 5.66 -14.02 -6.62
C PHE A 347 6.52 -15.27 -6.47
N THR A 348 6.52 -16.13 -7.48
CA THR A 348 7.48 -17.25 -7.56
C THR A 348 8.92 -16.73 -7.40
N PRO A 349 9.85 -17.52 -6.84
CA PRO A 349 11.22 -17.07 -6.58
C PRO A 349 11.91 -16.45 -7.80
N GLU A 350 11.68 -17.01 -8.98
CA GLU A 350 12.26 -16.53 -10.24
C GLU A 350 11.71 -15.16 -10.63
N LEU A 351 10.40 -14.93 -10.46
CA LEU A 351 9.77 -13.64 -10.78
C LEU A 351 10.09 -12.58 -9.73
N LYS A 352 10.09 -12.97 -8.45
CA LYS A 352 10.56 -12.11 -7.35
C LYS A 352 11.97 -11.60 -7.61
N ALA A 353 12.89 -12.48 -8.05
CA ALA A 353 14.26 -12.08 -8.36
C ALA A 353 14.32 -11.05 -9.50
N GLN A 354 13.51 -11.22 -10.54
CA GLN A 354 13.44 -10.28 -11.66
C GLN A 354 12.90 -8.91 -11.24
N LEU A 355 11.85 -8.87 -10.42
CA LEU A 355 11.27 -7.63 -9.90
C LEU A 355 12.20 -6.95 -8.89
N SER A 356 12.80 -7.72 -7.98
CA SER A 356 13.73 -7.21 -6.97
C SER A 356 14.95 -6.54 -7.58
N ALA A 357 15.43 -7.05 -8.72
CA ALA A 357 16.52 -6.44 -9.48
C ALA A 357 16.18 -5.05 -10.07
N LYS A 358 14.90 -4.69 -10.14
CA LYS A 358 14.42 -3.39 -10.60
C LYS A 358 14.18 -2.39 -9.47
N ILE A 359 14.17 -2.82 -8.21
CA ILE A 359 13.91 -1.92 -7.09
C ILE A 359 15.08 -0.94 -6.91
N ASN A 360 14.79 0.30 -6.55
CA ASN A 360 15.77 1.34 -6.26
C ASN A 360 15.44 2.03 -4.92
N PRO A 361 16.30 2.00 -3.88
CA PRO A 361 17.59 1.30 -3.82
C PRO A 361 17.43 -0.23 -3.99
N LYS A 362 18.47 -0.88 -4.52
CA LYS A 362 18.40 -2.28 -4.94
C LYS A 362 18.05 -3.25 -3.81
N ASN A 363 17.26 -4.27 -4.16
CA ASN A 363 17.06 -5.50 -3.39
C ASN A 363 16.39 -5.37 -2.02
N THR A 364 15.66 -4.30 -1.73
CA THR A 364 14.78 -4.26 -0.57
C THR A 364 13.35 -4.08 -1.06
N CYS A 365 12.40 -4.82 -0.48
CA CYS A 365 10.99 -4.54 -0.78
C CYS A 365 10.56 -3.17 -0.25
N GLY A 366 11.37 -2.54 0.60
CA GLY A 366 10.93 -1.39 1.37
C GLY A 366 10.14 -1.81 2.59
N ARG A 367 9.67 -0.79 3.29
CA ARG A 367 8.84 -0.91 4.48
C ARG A 367 7.96 0.32 4.54
N VAL A 368 6.68 0.10 4.83
CA VAL A 368 5.77 1.18 5.22
C VAL A 368 5.91 1.32 6.73
N ASP A 369 7.07 1.79 7.16
CA ASP A 369 7.35 2.06 8.57
C ASP A 369 6.78 3.44 8.89
N HIS A 370 5.75 3.47 9.73
CA HIS A 370 5.15 4.71 10.19
C HIS A 370 5.65 5.11 11.56
N ASP A 371 6.26 4.24 12.35
CA ASP A 371 6.85 4.58 13.65
C ASP A 371 8.08 3.71 13.90
N TYR A 372 9.23 4.32 14.15
CA TYR A 372 10.41 3.58 14.60
C TYR A 372 10.47 3.59 16.13
N PRO A 373 10.38 2.41 16.80
CA PRO A 373 10.41 2.34 18.25
C PRO A 373 11.62 3.08 18.84
N ASN A 374 11.37 3.88 19.88
CA ASN A 374 12.38 4.69 20.56
C ASN A 374 13.03 5.78 19.70
N THR A 375 12.36 6.25 18.64
CA THR A 375 12.80 7.39 17.84
C THR A 375 11.71 8.46 17.75
N LEU A 376 12.06 9.66 17.27
CA LEU A 376 11.09 10.68 16.86
C LEU A 376 10.63 10.51 15.40
N SER A 377 11.06 9.44 14.74
CA SER A 377 10.76 9.16 13.34
C SER A 377 9.45 8.39 13.26
N GLY A 378 8.42 9.06 12.75
CA GLY A 378 7.14 8.44 12.49
C GLY A 378 6.08 9.38 11.92
N VAL A 379 4.85 8.87 11.78
CA VAL A 379 3.68 9.59 11.29
C VAL A 379 2.96 10.18 12.48
N TRP A 380 3.21 11.46 12.69
CA TRP A 380 2.63 12.22 13.78
C TRP A 380 1.22 12.68 13.41
N LEU A 381 0.22 11.99 13.92
CA LEU A 381 -1.17 12.37 13.75
C LEU A 381 -1.54 13.49 14.72
N ALA A 382 -2.17 14.55 14.22
CA ALA A 382 -2.63 15.64 15.08
C ALA A 382 -3.71 15.13 16.04
N VAL A 383 -3.57 15.45 17.33
CA VAL A 383 -4.54 15.08 18.37
C VAL A 383 -5.93 15.62 18.02
N GLY A 384 -6.95 14.75 18.06
CA GLY A 384 -8.33 15.09 17.71
C GLY A 384 -8.63 15.14 16.20
N LYS A 385 -7.67 14.72 15.36
CA LYS A 385 -7.81 14.61 13.89
C LYS A 385 -7.62 13.17 13.38
N ARG A 386 -7.81 12.17 14.24
CA ARG A 386 -7.65 10.75 13.89
C ARG A 386 -8.52 10.33 12.70
N ASP A 387 -9.76 10.82 12.66
CA ASP A 387 -10.69 10.57 11.56
C ASP A 387 -10.26 11.21 10.22
N TRP A 388 -9.40 12.24 10.29
CA TRP A 388 -8.81 12.89 9.11
C TRP A 388 -7.54 12.17 8.65
N ALA A 389 -6.88 11.41 9.51
CA ALA A 389 -5.72 10.59 9.15
C ALA A 389 -6.07 9.47 8.18
N ALA A 390 -7.33 9.02 8.21
CA ALA A 390 -7.90 8.06 7.28
C ALA A 390 -8.15 8.64 5.88
N ILE A 391 -8.18 9.97 5.74
CA ILE A 391 -8.24 10.66 4.45
C ILE A 391 -6.79 10.84 3.99
N GLU A 392 -6.36 9.99 3.06
CA GLU A 392 -4.98 9.57 2.76
C GLU A 392 -3.84 10.62 2.76
N ASP A 393 -4.05 11.94 2.85
CA ASP A 393 -2.96 12.92 2.69
C ASP A 393 -3.10 14.30 3.37
N LEU A 394 -3.93 14.49 4.41
CA LEU A 394 -4.03 15.81 5.07
C LEU A 394 -3.29 15.89 6.42
N HIS A 395 -1.99 16.23 6.39
CA HIS A 395 -1.24 16.50 7.63
C HIS A 395 -0.32 17.72 7.52
N ILE A 396 -0.21 18.41 8.65
CA ILE A 396 0.42 19.71 8.85
C ILE A 396 1.91 19.63 8.52
N ALA A 397 2.37 20.49 7.60
CA ALA A 397 3.80 20.81 7.42
C ALA A 397 4.27 21.83 8.46
#